data_AF-G4YQJ6-F1
#
_entry.id   AF-G4YQJ6-F1
#
_cell.length_a   1.000
_cell.length_b   1.000
_cell.length_c   1.000
_cell.angle_alpha   90.00
_cell.angle_beta   90.00
_cell.angle_gamma   90.00
#
_symmetry.space_group_name_H-M   'P 1'
#
loop_
_entity.id
_entity.type
_entity.pdbx_description
1 polymer ?
#
loop_
_entity_poly.entity_id
_entity_poly.type
_entity_poly.pdbx_seq_one_letter_code
_entity_poly.pdbx_strand_id
1 'polypeptide(L)'
;MRELELSLPFLVLFLLLVCVCVVLLCHGLDPLRMLRSSFKAPQRPRISLSGSDGEREALLAVDRKARVRYTGKVPLYTDTIAELAACETPRETEAFIKLINVHRLLNSKVKAQHFAHFCSTRLELPVLSVSTLATIILSLQKYAAEPDVVTCIRDCFCVKRNMACLQLKNKVDAKFPMFDLIYHRIRSDLEREAILKHFEAEAAALRASSKFFAPIKLLCGYEHEDSDEDEDLESAKTSGSKKSKEVQRVAFLTARPEFLRKRFNFVRFKRVFAEHRFVFVGDNGQGDIDLGKELLKNPHLYSVSAVLIHDIIRNHATGKLNQHSYRGKECNQSGIHSFRTYIAEAEPCARDSRGCGRCGK
;
A
#
# COMPACT_ATOMS: atom_id res chain seq x y z
N MET A 1 -33.02 -31.57 17.72
CA MET A 1 -33.69 -30.78 16.64
C MET A 1 -32.99 -29.47 16.32
N ARG A 2 -32.56 -28.64 17.29
CA ARG A 2 -31.83 -27.37 17.01
C ARG A 2 -30.50 -27.50 16.26
N GLU A 3 -29.78 -28.62 16.38
CA GLU A 3 -28.52 -28.82 15.65
C GLU A 3 -28.74 -29.03 14.15
N LEU A 4 -29.89 -29.61 13.75
CA LEU A 4 -30.21 -29.79 12.34
C LEU A 4 -30.53 -28.45 11.66
N GLU A 5 -31.21 -27.56 12.37
CA GLU A 5 -31.58 -26.21 11.89
C GLU A 5 -30.35 -25.32 11.63
N LEU A 6 -29.30 -25.43 12.46
CA LEU A 6 -28.05 -24.71 12.22
C LEU A 6 -27.26 -25.29 11.03
N SER A 7 -27.35 -26.60 10.78
CA SER A 7 -26.57 -27.27 9.72
C SER A 7 -27.15 -27.09 8.31
N LEU A 8 -28.46 -26.91 8.19
CA LEU A 8 -29.17 -26.78 6.92
C LEU A 8 -28.62 -25.67 6.00
N PRO A 9 -28.38 -24.42 6.45
CA PRO A 9 -27.84 -23.37 5.58
C PRO A 9 -26.43 -23.68 5.07
N PHE A 10 -25.59 -24.33 5.88
CA PHE A 10 -24.25 -24.75 5.44
C PHE A 10 -24.32 -25.86 4.39
N LEU A 11 -25.24 -26.80 4.55
CA LEU A 11 -25.46 -27.88 3.59
C LEU A 11 -25.96 -27.32 2.24
N VAL A 12 -26.89 -26.36 2.27
CA VAL A 12 -27.38 -25.66 1.07
C VAL A 12 -26.25 -24.89 0.39
N LEU A 13 -25.45 -24.13 1.15
CA LEU A 13 -24.31 -23.39 0.60
C LEU A 13 -23.26 -24.33 -0.02
N PHE A 14 -22.98 -25.46 0.64
CA PHE A 14 -22.06 -26.47 0.14
C PHE A 14 -22.55 -27.08 -1.17
N LEU A 15 -23.83 -27.46 -1.25
CA LEU A 15 -24.43 -27.98 -2.48
C LEU A 15 -24.38 -26.97 -3.63
N LEU A 16 -24.66 -25.69 -3.36
CA LEU A 16 -24.52 -24.62 -4.36
C LEU A 16 -23.08 -24.49 -4.86
N LEU A 17 -22.10 -24.55 -3.96
CA LEU A 17 -20.68 -24.50 -4.34
C LEU A 17 -20.29 -25.68 -5.23
N VAL A 18 -20.75 -26.89 -4.89
CA VAL A 18 -20.53 -28.10 -5.70
C VAL A 18 -21.17 -27.96 -7.07
N CYS A 19 -22.41 -27.47 -7.17
CA CYS A 19 -23.08 -27.21 -8.45
C CYS A 19 -22.29 -26.23 -9.33
N VAL A 20 -21.79 -25.13 -8.76
CA VAL A 20 -20.95 -24.16 -9.49
C VAL A 20 -19.66 -24.82 -9.99
N CYS A 21 -18.99 -25.63 -9.16
CA CYS A 21 -17.79 -26.36 -9.58
C CYS A 21 -18.07 -27.33 -10.74
N VAL A 22 -19.20 -28.05 -10.70
CA VAL A 22 -19.61 -28.96 -11.78
C VAL A 22 -19.87 -28.18 -13.08
N VAL A 23 -20.60 -27.06 -13.01
CA VAL A 23 -20.86 -26.20 -14.18
C VAL A 23 -19.55 -25.69 -14.79
N LEU A 24 -18.60 -25.22 -13.97
CA LEU A 24 -17.29 -24.76 -14.44
C LEU A 24 -16.53 -25.89 -15.15
N LEU A 25 -16.51 -27.09 -14.56
CA LEU A 25 -15.86 -28.25 -15.17
C LEU A 25 -16.50 -28.65 -16.50
N CYS A 26 -17.83 -28.62 -16.61
CA CYS A 26 -18.55 -28.88 -17.86
C CYS A 26 -18.22 -27.85 -18.96
N HIS A 27 -17.86 -26.61 -18.58
CA HIS A 27 -17.41 -25.57 -19.51
C HIS A 27 -15.90 -25.57 -19.78
N GLY A 28 -15.16 -26.58 -19.31
CA GLY A 28 -13.71 -26.67 -19.49
C GLY A 28 -12.92 -25.68 -18.64
N LEU A 29 -13.54 -25.06 -17.63
CA LEU A 29 -12.91 -24.18 -16.67
C LEU A 29 -12.51 -24.98 -15.43
N ASP A 30 -11.23 -24.98 -15.08
CA ASP A 30 -10.75 -25.62 -13.85
C ASP A 30 -11.08 -24.71 -12.63
N PRO A 31 -12.01 -25.11 -11.74
CA PRO A 31 -12.40 -24.31 -10.58
C PRO A 31 -11.24 -24.09 -9.61
N LEU A 32 -10.29 -25.02 -9.53
CA LEU A 32 -9.09 -24.85 -8.70
C LEU A 32 -8.15 -23.80 -9.29
N ARG A 33 -8.11 -23.67 -10.63
CA ARG A 33 -7.35 -22.63 -11.32
C ARG A 33 -7.96 -21.24 -11.10
N MET A 34 -9.30 -21.12 -11.08
CA MET A 34 -9.97 -19.86 -10.72
C MET A 34 -9.69 -19.47 -9.27
N LEU A 35 -9.84 -20.40 -8.32
CA LEU A 35 -9.59 -20.13 -6.89
C LEU A 35 -8.11 -19.78 -6.62
N ARG A 36 -7.16 -20.46 -7.29
CA ARG A 36 -5.73 -20.11 -7.23
C ARG A 36 -5.41 -18.76 -7.84
N SER A 37 -6.16 -18.31 -8.85
CA SER A 37 -5.94 -16.98 -9.45
C SER A 37 -6.34 -15.85 -8.51
N SER A 38 -7.34 -16.08 -7.65
CA SER A 38 -7.82 -15.11 -6.65
C SER A 38 -6.91 -14.98 -5.42
N PHE A 39 -6.08 -15.99 -5.12
CA PHE A 39 -5.22 -16.03 -3.95
C PHE A 39 -3.72 -15.98 -4.25
N LYS A 40 -3.32 -15.71 -5.49
CA LYS A 40 -1.91 -15.40 -5.77
C LYS A 40 -1.55 -14.14 -5.00
N ALA A 41 -0.72 -14.29 -3.97
CA ALA A 41 0.07 -13.20 -3.41
C ALA A 41 0.68 -12.42 -4.60
N PRO A 42 0.62 -11.09 -4.61
CA PRO A 42 1.11 -10.30 -5.72
C PRO A 42 2.58 -10.67 -5.94
N GLN A 43 2.84 -11.52 -6.94
CA GLN A 43 4.18 -11.71 -7.45
C GLN A 43 4.61 -10.31 -7.86
N ARG A 44 5.65 -9.78 -7.22
CA ARG A 44 6.33 -8.56 -7.66
C ARG A 44 6.48 -8.72 -9.17
N PRO A 45 5.81 -7.90 -10.00
CA PRO A 45 5.94 -8.04 -11.42
C PRO A 45 7.42 -7.81 -11.72
N ARG A 46 8.14 -8.86 -12.09
CA ARG A 46 9.33 -8.69 -12.92
C ARG A 46 8.80 -7.97 -14.14
N ILE A 47 9.13 -6.69 -14.23
CA ILE A 47 8.79 -5.84 -15.36
C ILE A 47 9.55 -6.43 -16.55
N SER A 48 8.98 -7.43 -17.20
CA SER A 48 9.25 -7.66 -18.61
C SER A 48 8.61 -6.48 -19.34
N LEU A 49 9.43 -5.46 -19.61
CA LEU A 49 9.20 -4.47 -20.66
C LEU A 49 9.17 -5.22 -21.99
N SER A 50 8.09 -5.96 -22.23
CA SER A 50 7.78 -6.62 -23.48
C SER A 50 6.46 -6.03 -23.99
N GLY A 51 6.44 -4.70 -24.14
CA GLY A 51 5.60 -4.13 -25.18
C GLY A 51 6.27 -4.55 -26.48
N SER A 52 5.54 -5.27 -27.33
CA SER A 52 5.98 -5.60 -28.69
C SER A 52 6.52 -4.32 -29.34
N ASP A 53 7.78 -4.34 -29.75
CA ASP A 53 8.43 -3.19 -30.40
C ASP A 53 7.60 -2.66 -31.59
N GLY A 54 6.77 -3.52 -32.19
CA GLY A 54 5.84 -3.15 -33.26
C GLY A 54 4.70 -2.20 -32.87
N GLU A 55 4.17 -2.22 -31.64
CA GLU A 55 3.15 -1.23 -31.21
C GLU A 55 3.78 0.14 -30.95
N ARG A 56 5.04 0.16 -30.48
CA ARG A 56 5.82 1.38 -30.34
C ARG A 56 6.16 1.98 -31.70
N GLU A 57 6.54 1.16 -32.68
CA GLU A 57 6.82 1.62 -34.04
C GLU A 57 5.56 2.13 -34.76
N ALA A 58 4.41 1.47 -34.60
CA ALA A 58 3.15 1.92 -35.22
C ALA A 58 2.68 3.29 -34.72
N LEU A 59 2.89 3.62 -33.43
CA LEU A 59 2.57 4.93 -32.87
C LEU A 59 3.52 6.07 -33.31
N LEU A 60 4.66 5.71 -33.91
CA LEU A 60 5.69 6.62 -34.42
C LEU A 60 5.62 6.85 -35.94
N ALA A 61 4.85 6.04 -36.68
CA ALA A 61 4.87 6.02 -38.14
C ALA A 61 4.00 7.10 -38.83
N VAL A 62 3.16 7.84 -38.09
CA VAL A 62 2.27 8.86 -38.67
C VAL A 62 2.72 10.24 -38.19
N ASP A 63 3.61 10.82 -38.98
CA ASP A 63 4.05 12.22 -39.04
C ASP A 63 4.67 12.87 -37.77
N ARG A 64 5.76 13.63 -38.02
CA ARG A 64 6.68 14.31 -37.07
C ARG A 64 7.50 13.45 -36.09
N LYS A 65 7.17 12.19 -35.83
CA LYS A 65 7.76 11.34 -34.75
C LYS A 65 9.07 10.59 -35.06
N ALA A 66 9.68 10.77 -36.22
CA ALA A 66 10.93 10.07 -36.61
C ALA A 66 12.22 10.64 -36.00
N ARG A 67 12.17 11.71 -35.18
CA ARG A 67 13.39 12.40 -34.70
C ARG A 67 13.98 11.83 -33.41
N VAL A 68 13.16 11.31 -32.51
CA VAL A 68 13.65 10.49 -31.39
C VAL A 68 13.79 9.06 -31.89
N ARG A 69 14.62 8.83 -32.92
CA ARG A 69 15.11 7.48 -33.21
C ARG A 69 15.81 7.02 -31.95
N TYR A 70 15.26 5.97 -31.35
CA TYR A 70 15.81 5.27 -30.20
C TYR A 70 17.15 4.63 -30.64
N THR A 71 18.20 5.43 -30.75
CA THR A 71 19.55 4.98 -31.14
C THR A 71 20.26 4.24 -30.00
N GLY A 72 19.49 3.70 -29.04
CA GLY A 72 19.99 3.18 -27.77
C GLY A 72 20.55 4.25 -26.81
N LYS A 73 20.75 5.48 -27.26
CA LYS A 73 21.21 6.60 -26.43
C LYS A 73 20.04 7.22 -25.66
N VAL A 74 20.27 7.49 -24.37
CA VAL A 74 19.31 8.20 -23.52
C VAL A 74 19.10 9.60 -24.09
N PRO A 75 17.86 10.01 -24.42
CA PRO A 75 17.61 11.33 -24.98
C PRO A 75 18.03 12.42 -23.98
N LEU A 76 18.53 13.54 -24.50
CA LEU A 76 18.86 14.69 -23.66
C LEU A 76 17.58 15.23 -23.01
N TYR A 77 17.73 15.73 -21.78
CA TYR A 77 16.62 16.29 -21.01
C TYR A 77 15.92 17.43 -21.77
N THR A 78 16.71 18.36 -22.29
CA THR A 78 16.24 19.53 -23.04
C THR A 78 15.39 19.13 -24.24
N ASP A 79 15.88 18.17 -25.03
CA ASP A 79 15.21 17.70 -26.25
C ASP A 79 13.90 17.01 -25.87
N THR A 80 13.91 16.21 -24.82
CA THR A 80 12.71 15.51 -24.33
C THR A 80 11.63 16.49 -23.86
N ILE A 81 12.01 17.57 -23.16
CA ILE A 81 11.06 18.60 -22.73
C ILE A 81 10.56 19.42 -23.93
N ALA A 82 11.41 19.75 -24.89
CA ALA A 82 11.00 20.47 -26.10
C ALA A 82 9.98 19.66 -26.92
N GLU A 83 10.21 18.36 -27.10
CA GLU A 83 9.28 17.45 -27.78
C GLU A 83 7.96 17.30 -27.00
N LEU A 84 8.03 17.19 -25.66
CA LEU A 84 6.82 17.15 -24.83
C LEU A 84 6.04 18.47 -24.90
N ALA A 85 6.74 19.61 -25.00
CA ALA A 85 6.13 20.94 -25.16
C ALA A 85 5.49 21.15 -26.54
N ALA A 86 5.97 20.42 -27.56
CA ALA A 86 5.45 20.46 -28.92
C ALA A 86 4.22 19.56 -29.12
N CYS A 87 3.83 18.75 -28.13
CA CYS A 87 2.61 17.95 -28.19
C CYS A 87 1.38 18.89 -28.19
N GLU A 88 0.56 18.81 -29.24
CA GLU A 88 -0.59 19.70 -29.42
C GLU A 88 -1.84 19.17 -28.71
N THR A 89 -1.89 17.84 -28.46
CA THR A 89 -3.05 17.20 -27.83
C THR A 89 -2.69 16.42 -26.55
N PRO A 90 -3.62 16.30 -25.58
CA PRO A 90 -3.41 15.47 -24.40
C PRO A 90 -3.09 14.00 -24.72
N ARG A 91 -3.61 13.48 -25.84
CA ARG A 91 -3.34 12.10 -26.30
C ARG A 91 -1.89 11.93 -26.74
N GLU A 92 -1.32 12.91 -27.45
CA GLU A 92 0.09 12.92 -27.83
C GLU A 92 0.99 13.01 -26.60
N THR A 93 0.68 13.93 -25.69
CA THR A 93 1.38 14.08 -24.40
C THR A 93 1.39 12.77 -23.63
N GLU A 94 0.25 12.08 -23.52
CA GLU A 94 0.18 10.78 -22.86
C GLU A 94 1.01 9.70 -23.56
N ALA A 95 0.91 9.61 -24.88
CA ALA A 95 1.67 8.62 -25.66
C ALA A 95 3.18 8.88 -25.49
N PHE A 96 3.59 10.14 -25.49
CA PHE A 96 4.98 10.53 -25.29
C PHE A 96 5.46 10.19 -23.88
N ILE A 97 4.72 10.58 -22.83
CA ILE A 97 5.06 10.25 -21.43
C ILE A 97 5.16 8.73 -21.21
N LYS A 98 4.29 7.92 -21.85
CA LYS A 98 4.36 6.45 -21.78
C LYS A 98 5.59 5.90 -22.49
N LEU A 99 6.02 6.55 -23.58
CA LEU A 99 7.20 6.15 -24.34
C LEU A 99 8.49 6.47 -23.58
N ILE A 100 8.58 7.67 -22.98
CA ILE A 100 9.76 8.12 -22.26
C ILE A 100 9.80 7.51 -20.86
N ASN A 101 10.96 6.99 -20.47
CA ASN A 101 11.17 6.58 -19.09
C ASN A 101 11.48 7.83 -18.25
N VAL A 102 10.45 8.59 -17.89
CA VAL A 102 10.57 9.87 -17.15
C VAL A 102 11.42 9.69 -15.88
N HIS A 103 11.28 8.55 -15.20
CA HIS A 103 12.07 8.25 -14.01
C HIS A 103 13.60 8.28 -14.28
N ARG A 104 14.06 7.79 -15.44
CA ARG A 104 15.48 7.86 -15.83
C ARG A 104 15.90 9.26 -16.28
N LEU A 105 14.96 10.04 -16.81
CA LEU A 105 15.19 11.40 -17.29
C LEU A 105 15.47 12.36 -16.13
N LEU A 106 14.76 12.17 -15.01
CA LEU A 106 14.86 13.00 -13.81
C LEU A 106 15.96 12.49 -12.87
N ASN A 107 17.22 12.64 -13.30
CA ASN A 107 18.38 12.18 -12.54
C ASN A 107 18.99 13.24 -11.60
N SER A 108 18.43 14.45 -11.55
CA SER A 108 18.88 15.51 -10.65
C SER A 108 17.69 16.31 -10.10
N LYS A 109 17.92 16.96 -8.94
CA LYS A 109 16.95 17.85 -8.29
C LYS A 109 16.47 18.96 -9.23
N VAL A 110 17.40 19.63 -9.91
CA VAL A 110 17.10 20.72 -10.86
C VAL A 110 16.18 20.26 -11.98
N LYS A 111 16.44 19.09 -12.57
CA LYS A 111 15.57 18.54 -13.64
C LYS A 111 14.19 18.16 -13.13
N ALA A 112 14.09 17.64 -11.91
CA ALA A 112 12.81 17.31 -11.29
C ALA A 112 11.97 18.57 -11.00
N GLN A 113 12.59 19.63 -10.46
CA GLN A 113 11.92 20.92 -10.23
C GLN A 113 11.46 21.55 -11.55
N HIS A 114 12.33 21.60 -12.56
CA HIS A 114 11.97 22.12 -13.88
C HIS A 114 10.84 21.29 -14.53
N PHE A 115 10.87 19.96 -14.40
CA PHE A 115 9.81 19.10 -14.92
C PHE A 115 8.48 19.29 -14.16
N ALA A 116 8.53 19.44 -12.83
CA ALA A 116 7.35 19.74 -12.01
C ALA A 116 6.73 21.08 -12.42
N HIS A 117 7.55 22.13 -12.56
CA HIS A 117 7.11 23.43 -13.05
C HIS A 117 6.50 23.35 -14.45
N PHE A 118 7.13 22.59 -15.36
CA PHE A 118 6.59 22.32 -16.69
C PHE A 118 5.22 21.63 -16.61
N CYS A 119 5.05 20.61 -15.75
CA CYS A 119 3.78 19.93 -15.56
C CYS A 119 2.68 20.90 -15.09
N SER A 120 2.97 21.75 -14.11
CA SER A 120 2.00 22.71 -13.58
C SER A 120 1.64 23.84 -14.54
N THR A 121 2.54 24.22 -15.45
CA THR A 121 2.33 25.38 -16.36
C THR A 121 1.87 25.02 -17.76
N ARG A 122 2.25 23.83 -18.25
CA ARG A 122 2.03 23.43 -19.65
C ARG A 122 1.09 22.24 -19.81
N LEU A 123 0.96 21.38 -18.81
CA LEU A 123 0.14 20.18 -18.95
C LEU A 123 -1.26 20.39 -18.38
N GLU A 124 -2.28 19.98 -19.14
CA GLU A 124 -3.66 19.90 -18.68
C GLU A 124 -3.87 18.64 -17.82
N LEU A 125 -3.34 18.66 -16.60
CA LEU A 125 -3.39 17.53 -15.66
C LEU A 125 -4.80 16.89 -15.49
N PRO A 126 -5.92 17.65 -15.46
CA PRO A 126 -7.25 17.05 -15.36
C PRO A 126 -7.62 16.11 -16.52
N VAL A 127 -7.11 16.37 -17.73
CA VAL A 127 -7.43 15.60 -18.93
C VAL A 127 -6.56 14.34 -19.04
N LEU A 128 -5.37 14.34 -18.44
CA LEU A 128 -4.46 13.20 -18.46
C LEU A 128 -5.05 11.97 -17.76
N SER A 129 -4.80 10.79 -18.31
CA SER A 129 -5.24 9.53 -17.73
C SER A 129 -4.58 9.23 -16.38
N VAL A 130 -5.27 8.42 -15.57
CA VAL A 130 -4.79 7.98 -14.25
C VAL A 130 -3.40 7.33 -14.34
N SER A 131 -3.15 6.53 -15.39
CA SER A 131 -1.84 5.86 -15.57
C SER A 131 -0.71 6.87 -15.85
N THR A 132 -0.99 7.92 -16.62
CA THR A 132 -0.02 8.97 -16.92
C THR A 132 0.30 9.78 -15.67
N LEU A 133 -0.72 10.19 -14.90
CA LEU A 133 -0.51 10.89 -13.63
C LEU A 133 0.27 10.04 -12.62
N ALA A 134 -0.03 8.75 -12.52
CA ALA A 134 0.74 7.84 -11.67
C ALA A 134 2.22 7.79 -12.10
N THR A 135 2.50 7.81 -13.40
CA THR A 135 3.86 7.82 -13.95
C THR A 135 4.60 9.11 -13.60
N ILE A 136 3.91 10.26 -13.68
CA ILE A 136 4.47 11.56 -13.28
C ILE A 136 4.81 11.54 -11.78
N ILE A 137 3.87 11.16 -10.92
CA ILE A 137 4.07 11.09 -9.46
C ILE A 137 5.24 10.16 -9.11
N LEU A 138 5.27 8.95 -9.67
CA LEU A 138 6.34 7.97 -9.41
C LEU A 138 7.72 8.44 -9.92
N SER A 139 7.76 9.27 -10.96
CA SER A 139 9.01 9.85 -11.46
C SER A 139 9.51 10.98 -10.58
N LEU A 140 8.59 11.72 -9.95
CA LEU A 140 8.88 12.85 -9.06
C LEU A 140 9.12 12.45 -7.59
N GLN A 141 8.63 11.28 -7.15
CA GLN A 141 8.60 10.87 -5.73
C GLN A 141 9.95 10.98 -4.99
N LYS A 142 11.07 10.71 -5.68
CA LYS A 142 12.42 10.81 -5.11
C LYS A 142 12.78 12.25 -4.67
N TYR A 143 12.15 13.25 -5.29
CA TYR A 143 12.40 14.67 -5.08
C TYR A 143 11.22 15.37 -4.40
N ALA A 144 10.29 14.63 -3.78
CA ALA A 144 9.09 15.19 -3.15
C ALA A 144 9.36 16.05 -1.90
N ALA A 145 10.62 16.16 -1.45
CA ALA A 145 11.02 17.13 -0.45
C ALA A 145 11.07 18.57 -1.01
N GLU A 146 11.17 18.73 -2.33
CA GLU A 146 11.27 20.03 -2.98
C GLU A 146 9.90 20.70 -3.14
N PRO A 147 9.75 22.00 -2.80
CA PRO A 147 8.46 22.70 -2.82
C PRO A 147 7.69 22.60 -4.14
N ASP A 148 8.35 22.85 -5.27
CA ASP A 148 7.70 22.80 -6.59
C ASP A 148 7.28 21.38 -6.96
N VAL A 149 8.08 20.39 -6.57
CA VAL A 149 7.83 18.98 -6.86
C VAL A 149 6.63 18.48 -6.05
N VAL A 150 6.58 18.79 -4.75
CA VAL A 150 5.43 18.39 -3.92
C VAL A 150 4.15 19.09 -4.38
N THR A 151 4.22 20.35 -4.79
CA THR A 151 3.08 21.09 -5.33
C THR A 151 2.53 20.39 -6.57
N CYS A 152 3.41 20.00 -7.51
CA CYS A 152 3.02 19.23 -8.68
C CYS A 152 2.43 17.84 -8.32
N ILE A 153 2.99 17.14 -7.34
CA ILE A 153 2.46 15.85 -6.86
C ILE A 153 1.06 16.03 -6.26
N ARG A 154 0.87 17.06 -5.41
CA ARG A 154 -0.44 17.42 -4.86
C ARG A 154 -1.42 17.66 -5.99
N ASP A 155 -1.08 18.50 -6.96
CA ASP A 155 -1.96 18.83 -8.07
C ASP A 155 -2.35 17.59 -8.87
N CYS A 156 -1.41 16.67 -9.13
CA CYS A 156 -1.70 15.39 -9.80
C CYS A 156 -2.73 14.54 -9.04
N PHE A 157 -2.67 14.50 -7.70
CA PHE A 157 -3.69 13.82 -6.90
C PHE A 157 -5.03 14.56 -6.90
N CYS A 158 -5.00 15.89 -6.69
CA CYS A 158 -6.19 16.72 -6.52
C CYS A 158 -7.02 16.90 -7.79
N VAL A 159 -6.44 16.72 -8.99
CA VAL A 159 -7.20 16.79 -10.24
C VAL A 159 -8.10 15.57 -10.50
N LYS A 160 -7.92 14.46 -9.76
CA LYS A 160 -8.77 13.26 -9.91
C LYS A 160 -9.75 13.14 -8.75
N ARG A 161 -10.98 12.78 -9.10
CA ARG A 161 -12.12 12.63 -8.18
C ARG A 161 -12.69 11.22 -8.21
N ASN A 162 -13.44 10.88 -7.16
CA ASN A 162 -14.17 9.64 -6.99
C ASN A 162 -13.29 8.41 -7.30
N MET A 163 -13.81 7.50 -8.14
CA MET A 163 -13.15 6.26 -8.52
C MET A 163 -11.80 6.50 -9.20
N ALA A 164 -11.64 7.60 -9.95
CA ALA A 164 -10.36 7.90 -10.60
C ALA A 164 -9.26 8.27 -9.59
N CYS A 165 -9.62 8.94 -8.49
CA CYS A 165 -8.70 9.20 -7.38
C CYS A 165 -8.23 7.89 -6.71
N LEU A 166 -9.18 6.99 -6.41
CA LEU A 166 -8.87 5.67 -5.86
C LEU A 166 -7.97 4.85 -6.80
N GLN A 167 -8.26 4.84 -8.09
CA GLN A 167 -7.43 4.15 -9.09
C GLN A 167 -6.02 4.76 -9.18
N LEU A 168 -5.89 6.09 -9.06
CA LEU A 168 -4.60 6.77 -9.05
C LEU A 168 -3.77 6.33 -7.85
N LYS A 169 -4.35 6.38 -6.65
CA LYS A 169 -3.71 5.94 -5.41
C LYS A 169 -3.25 4.48 -5.51
N ASN A 170 -4.11 3.59 -5.98
CA ASN A 170 -3.77 2.16 -6.14
C ASN A 170 -2.63 1.93 -7.13
N LYS A 171 -2.57 2.69 -8.24
CA LYS A 171 -1.47 2.60 -9.21
C LYS A 171 -0.14 3.09 -8.64
N VAL A 172 -0.15 4.16 -7.84
CA VAL A 172 1.04 4.65 -7.16
C VAL A 172 1.48 3.65 -6.08
N ASP A 173 0.56 3.22 -5.20
CA ASP A 173 0.81 2.28 -4.09
C ASP A 173 1.39 0.94 -4.57
N ALA A 174 0.95 0.47 -5.74
CA ALA A 174 1.45 -0.77 -6.36
C ALA A 174 2.93 -0.70 -6.80
N LYS A 175 3.50 0.50 -6.92
CA LYS A 175 4.88 0.73 -7.37
C LYS A 175 5.76 1.36 -6.30
N PHE A 176 5.17 2.17 -5.42
CA PHE A 176 5.84 2.85 -4.33
C PHE A 176 4.86 3.02 -3.16
N PRO A 177 5.22 2.64 -1.92
CA PRO A 177 4.30 2.71 -0.79
C PRO A 177 3.75 4.13 -0.59
N MET A 178 2.43 4.28 -0.65
CA MET A 178 1.79 5.60 -0.51
C MET A 178 2.08 6.24 0.85
N PHE A 179 2.19 5.43 1.91
CA PHE A 179 2.54 5.93 3.24
C PHE A 179 3.91 6.61 3.25
N ASP A 180 4.92 5.99 2.64
CA ASP A 180 6.27 6.54 2.56
C ASP A 180 6.30 7.82 1.72
N LEU A 181 5.54 7.85 0.62
CA LEU A 181 5.44 9.05 -0.21
C LEU A 181 4.89 10.23 0.62
N ILE A 182 3.78 10.02 1.32
CA ILE A 182 3.07 11.10 2.01
C ILE A 182 3.76 11.52 3.31
N TYR A 183 4.23 10.57 4.14
CA TYR A 183 4.76 10.90 5.45
C TYR A 183 6.29 11.03 5.49
N HIS A 184 7.04 10.32 4.64
CA HIS A 184 8.51 10.34 4.68
C HIS A 184 9.13 11.20 3.57
N ARG A 185 8.57 11.20 2.36
CA ARG A 185 9.14 11.96 1.23
C ARG A 185 8.67 13.41 1.19
N ILE A 186 7.40 13.67 1.49
CA ILE A 186 6.85 15.03 1.53
C ILE A 186 7.21 15.70 2.87
N ARG A 187 8.01 16.77 2.79
CA ARG A 187 8.41 17.57 3.97
C ARG A 187 7.43 18.69 4.31
N SER A 188 6.73 19.23 3.31
CA SER A 188 5.74 20.31 3.53
C SER A 188 4.47 19.77 4.18
N ASP A 189 4.21 20.19 5.42
CA ASP A 189 2.96 19.87 6.15
C ASP A 189 1.72 20.40 5.45
N LEU A 190 1.80 21.61 4.89
CA LEU A 190 0.69 22.24 4.18
C LEU A 190 0.26 21.39 2.98
N GLU A 191 1.23 20.95 2.19
CA GLU A 191 0.97 20.16 0.98
C GLU A 191 0.49 18.75 1.32
N ARG A 192 1.13 18.10 2.31
CA ARG A 192 0.69 16.81 2.85
C ARG A 192 -0.76 16.89 3.33
N GLU A 193 -1.11 17.92 4.10
CA GLU A 193 -2.46 18.09 4.64
C GLU A 193 -3.47 18.35 3.53
N ALA A 194 -3.10 19.10 2.48
CA ALA A 194 -3.96 19.30 1.31
C ALA A 194 -4.26 17.97 0.59
N ILE A 195 -3.25 17.12 0.38
CA ILE A 195 -3.43 15.79 -0.23
C ILE A 195 -4.33 14.90 0.64
N LEU A 196 -4.08 14.86 1.95
CA LEU A 196 -4.84 14.03 2.88
C LEU A 196 -6.31 14.46 2.96
N LYS A 197 -6.58 15.78 3.04
CA LYS A 197 -7.95 16.32 3.00
C LYS A 197 -8.66 15.95 1.70
N HIS A 198 -7.96 16.02 0.57
CA HIS A 198 -8.51 15.58 -0.71
C HIS A 198 -8.87 14.09 -0.68
N PHE A 199 -7.97 13.22 -0.20
CA PHE A 199 -8.25 11.79 -0.07
C PHE A 199 -9.44 11.49 0.84
N GLU A 200 -9.55 12.19 1.96
CA GLU A 200 -10.66 12.04 2.91
C GLU A 200 -11.99 12.49 2.29
N ALA A 201 -12.01 13.62 1.56
CA ALA A 201 -13.19 14.12 0.87
C ALA A 201 -13.66 13.15 -0.23
N GLU A 202 -12.75 12.67 -1.08
CA GLU A 202 -13.08 11.72 -2.15
C GLU A 202 -13.51 10.35 -1.59
N ALA A 203 -12.92 9.91 -0.47
CA ALA A 203 -13.35 8.71 0.24
C ALA A 203 -14.76 8.84 0.82
N ALA A 204 -15.10 10.01 1.39
CA ALA A 204 -16.44 10.29 1.89
C ALA A 204 -17.47 10.27 0.76
N ALA A 205 -17.16 10.91 -0.37
CA ALA A 205 -18.00 10.89 -1.57
C ALA A 205 -18.23 9.46 -2.11
N LEU A 206 -17.17 8.65 -2.17
CA LEU A 206 -17.27 7.24 -2.58
C LEU A 206 -18.15 6.43 -1.63
N ARG A 207 -17.98 6.58 -0.32
CA ARG A 207 -18.77 5.83 0.68
C ARG A 207 -20.24 6.23 0.74
N ALA A 208 -20.58 7.45 0.32
CA ALA A 208 -21.98 7.87 0.18
C ALA A 208 -22.68 7.15 -0.99
N SER A 209 -21.93 6.55 -1.92
CA SER A 209 -22.50 5.78 -3.03
C SER A 209 -22.88 4.36 -2.60
N SER A 210 -24.14 3.96 -2.87
CA SER A 210 -24.63 2.61 -2.62
C SER A 210 -23.95 1.53 -3.47
N LYS A 211 -23.27 1.91 -4.56
CA LYS A 211 -22.56 0.98 -5.45
C LYS A 211 -21.11 0.76 -5.03
N PHE A 212 -20.60 1.53 -4.07
CA PHE A 212 -19.22 1.44 -3.64
C PHE A 212 -19.06 0.44 -2.50
N PHE A 213 -18.25 -0.59 -2.74
CA PHE A 213 -17.83 -1.53 -1.71
C PHE A 213 -16.43 -1.15 -1.25
N ALA A 214 -16.31 -0.72 0.01
CA ALA A 214 -15.04 -0.32 0.57
C ALA A 214 -14.03 -1.49 0.56
N PRO A 215 -12.88 -1.35 -0.12
CA PRO A 215 -11.87 -2.40 -0.17
C PRO A 215 -11.27 -2.66 1.22
N ILE A 216 -10.88 -3.90 1.48
CA ILE A 216 -10.26 -4.29 2.75
C ILE A 216 -8.73 -4.23 2.61
N LYS A 217 -8.07 -3.49 3.51
CA LYS A 217 -6.61 -3.52 3.69
C LYS A 217 -6.25 -4.26 4.97
N LEU A 218 -5.31 -5.19 4.85
CA LEU A 218 -4.71 -5.88 5.99
C LEU A 218 -3.56 -5.03 6.53
N LEU A 219 -3.55 -4.79 7.83
CA LEU A 219 -2.49 -4.06 8.52
C LEU A 219 -1.75 -5.03 9.43
N CYS A 220 -0.54 -5.41 9.05
CA CYS A 220 0.32 -6.24 9.88
C CYS A 220 1.29 -5.34 10.65
N GLY A 221 1.52 -5.62 11.94
CA GLY A 221 2.46 -4.97 12.86
C GLY A 221 3.38 -3.91 12.23
N TYR A 222 2.98 -2.64 12.31
CA TYR A 222 3.78 -1.52 11.82
C TYR A 222 4.87 -1.19 12.85
N GLU A 223 6.04 -1.78 12.67
CA GLU A 223 7.28 -1.37 13.33
C GLU A 223 8.15 -0.69 12.29
N HIS A 224 7.71 0.46 11.79
CA HIS A 224 8.66 1.34 11.14
C HIS A 224 9.31 2.16 12.23
N GLU A 225 10.57 1.82 12.51
CA GLU A 225 11.43 2.65 13.32
C GLU A 225 11.63 3.95 12.53
N ASP A 226 10.99 5.02 13.01
CA ASP A 226 11.42 6.37 12.68
C ASP A 226 12.84 6.48 13.24
N SER A 227 13.83 6.04 12.46
CA SER A 227 15.23 6.28 12.75
C SER A 227 15.40 7.77 12.56
N ASP A 228 15.39 8.50 13.67
CA ASP A 228 15.79 9.91 13.78
C ASP A 228 17.28 10.07 13.43
N GLU A 229 17.70 9.59 12.25
CA GLU A 229 18.98 9.91 11.63
C GLU A 229 18.85 11.30 11.00
N ASP A 230 18.72 12.29 11.89
CA ASP A 230 19.20 13.63 11.59
C ASP A 230 20.73 13.55 11.51
N GLU A 231 21.25 13.22 10.32
CA GLU A 231 22.65 13.42 9.98
C GLU A 231 22.95 14.93 10.05
N ASP A 232 23.39 15.37 11.23
CA ASP A 232 24.10 16.61 11.45
C ASP A 232 25.42 16.59 10.66
N LEU A 233 25.35 17.02 9.40
CA LEU A 233 26.52 17.44 8.64
C LEU A 233 26.92 18.86 9.04
N GLU A 234 28.06 18.92 9.74
CA GLU A 234 28.98 20.04 9.96
C GLU A 234 28.65 21.08 11.06
N SER A 235 29.33 21.00 12.21
CA SER A 235 30.61 21.72 12.41
C SER A 235 31.10 21.70 13.88
N ALA A 236 32.43 21.64 13.99
CA ALA A 236 33.27 22.17 15.08
C ALA A 236 33.13 21.63 16.52
N LYS A 237 34.16 20.84 16.88
CA LYS A 237 34.82 20.75 18.19
C LYS A 237 34.45 21.87 19.18
N THR A 238 33.77 21.53 20.28
CA THR A 238 34.06 22.13 21.59
C THR A 238 33.87 21.12 22.72
N SER A 239 34.83 21.17 23.63
CA SER A 239 35.01 20.32 24.80
C SER A 239 34.03 20.67 25.92
N GLY A 240 33.50 19.63 26.58
CA GLY A 240 33.28 19.64 28.03
C GLY A 240 31.97 20.28 28.54
N SER A 241 31.05 19.44 29.01
CA SER A 241 30.58 19.47 30.41
C SER A 241 29.47 18.43 30.59
N LYS A 242 29.72 17.41 31.42
CA LYS A 242 28.72 16.43 31.85
C LYS A 242 27.74 17.13 32.80
N LYS A 243 26.63 17.63 32.27
CA LYS A 243 25.45 17.96 33.08
C LYS A 243 24.64 16.69 33.32
N SER A 244 24.59 16.27 34.58
CA SER A 244 23.64 15.26 35.07
C SER A 244 22.22 15.72 34.74
N LYS A 245 21.54 15.04 33.82
CA LYS A 245 20.10 15.19 33.63
C LYS A 245 19.43 14.52 34.82
N GLU A 246 19.17 15.34 35.83
CA GLU A 246 18.21 15.07 36.88
C GLU A 246 16.88 14.70 36.21
N VAL A 247 16.54 13.44 36.41
CA VAL A 247 15.42 12.75 35.81
C VAL A 247 14.14 13.46 36.24
N GLN A 248 13.55 14.21 35.30
CA GLN A 248 12.22 14.78 35.38
C GLN A 248 11.20 13.62 35.35
N ARG A 249 11.14 12.85 36.43
CA ARG A 249 10.09 11.87 36.76
C ARG A 249 8.87 12.65 37.25
N VAL A 250 8.24 13.38 36.34
CA VAL A 250 6.92 13.97 36.57
C VAL A 250 5.96 13.27 35.62
N ALA A 251 5.29 12.25 36.16
CA ALA A 251 4.06 11.63 35.66
C ALA A 251 4.01 11.15 34.19
N PHE A 252 4.71 10.06 33.86
CA PHE A 252 4.33 9.14 32.76
C PHE A 252 3.51 7.96 33.30
N LEU A 253 2.45 8.27 34.04
CA LEU A 253 1.38 7.32 34.34
C LEU A 253 0.25 7.63 33.36
N THR A 254 0.10 6.84 32.28
CA THR A 254 -1.20 6.42 31.68
C THR A 254 -1.16 5.92 30.21
N ALA A 255 -0.03 5.84 29.50
CA ALA A 255 0.00 5.09 28.22
C ALA A 255 1.39 4.52 27.89
N ARG A 256 1.45 3.27 27.41
CA ARG A 256 2.69 2.61 26.98
C ARG A 256 3.19 3.25 25.67
N PRO A 257 4.48 3.64 25.56
CA PRO A 257 4.99 4.36 24.37
C PRO A 257 4.72 3.66 23.03
N GLU A 258 4.86 2.32 22.98
CA GLU A 258 4.59 1.52 21.77
C GLU A 258 3.14 1.60 21.31
N PHE A 259 2.19 1.55 22.25
CA PHE A 259 0.76 1.69 21.94
C PHE A 259 0.45 3.06 21.33
N LEU A 260 1.00 4.13 21.91
CA LEU A 260 0.79 5.49 21.39
C LEU A 260 1.36 5.66 19.98
N ARG A 261 2.57 5.14 19.75
CA ARG A 261 3.22 5.16 18.43
C ARG A 261 2.41 4.39 17.39
N LYS A 262 2.02 3.14 17.69
CA LYS A 262 1.22 2.31 16.78
C LYS A 262 -0.15 2.92 16.51
N ARG A 263 -0.81 3.53 17.52
CA ARG A 263 -2.08 4.26 17.34
C ARG A 263 -1.91 5.47 16.42
N PHE A 264 -0.86 6.25 16.61
CA PHE A 264 -0.58 7.42 15.78
C PHE A 264 -0.31 7.03 14.33
N ASN A 265 0.48 5.98 14.11
CA ASN A 265 0.74 5.42 12.78
C ASN A 265 -0.53 4.88 12.13
N PHE A 266 -1.40 4.19 12.89
CA PHE A 266 -2.69 3.76 12.38
C PHE A 266 -3.54 4.93 11.90
N VAL A 267 -3.64 6.00 12.71
CA VAL A 267 -4.39 7.21 12.33
C VAL A 267 -3.83 7.79 11.04
N ARG A 268 -2.51 7.98 10.94
CA ARG A 268 -1.84 8.44 9.71
C ARG A 268 -2.16 7.55 8.51
N PHE A 269 -2.02 6.23 8.67
CA PHE A 269 -2.28 5.27 7.59
C PHE A 269 -3.73 5.31 7.13
N LYS A 270 -4.68 5.40 8.07
CA LYS A 270 -6.10 5.54 7.78
C LYS A 270 -6.37 6.78 6.92
N ARG A 271 -5.70 7.91 7.16
CA ARG A 271 -5.88 9.13 6.33
C ARG A 271 -5.42 8.90 4.89
N VAL A 272 -4.30 8.20 4.69
CA VAL A 272 -3.80 7.85 3.34
C VAL A 272 -4.78 6.96 2.60
N PHE A 273 -5.42 6.02 3.30
CA PHE A 273 -6.36 5.04 2.72
C PHE A 273 -7.78 5.24 3.25
N ALA A 274 -8.24 6.50 3.27
CA ALA A 274 -9.49 6.90 3.90
C ALA A 274 -10.75 6.18 3.38
N GLU A 275 -10.71 5.59 2.19
CA GLU A 275 -11.77 4.82 1.54
C GLU A 275 -11.83 3.34 1.98
N HIS A 276 -10.75 2.81 2.56
CA HIS A 276 -10.63 1.40 2.89
C HIS A 276 -11.31 1.06 4.22
N ARG A 277 -11.63 -0.23 4.37
CA ARG A 277 -11.85 -0.88 5.67
C ARG A 277 -10.58 -1.61 6.07
N PHE A 278 -10.33 -1.71 7.37
CA PHE A 278 -9.10 -2.30 7.87
C PHE A 278 -9.38 -3.61 8.63
N VAL A 279 -8.48 -4.57 8.45
CA VAL A 279 -8.33 -5.69 9.38
C VAL A 279 -6.95 -5.55 9.98
N PHE A 280 -6.90 -5.36 11.30
CA PHE A 280 -5.65 -5.25 12.02
C PHE A 280 -5.15 -6.65 12.37
N VAL A 281 -3.89 -6.93 12.07
CA VAL A 281 -3.21 -8.19 12.34
C VAL A 281 -1.97 -7.87 13.18
N GLY A 282 -1.97 -8.29 14.42
CA GLY A 282 -0.86 -8.10 15.35
C GLY A 282 -0.36 -9.42 15.93
N ASP A 283 0.61 -9.33 16.81
CA ASP A 283 1.05 -10.44 17.64
C ASP A 283 0.47 -10.37 19.06
N ASN A 284 0.71 -11.41 19.85
CA ASN A 284 0.25 -11.49 21.23
C ASN A 284 1.12 -10.67 22.21
N GLY A 285 1.97 -9.77 21.72
CA GLY A 285 2.61 -8.70 22.47
C GLY A 285 1.57 -7.74 23.06
N GLN A 286 1.91 -7.07 24.16
CA GLN A 286 0.91 -6.22 24.82
C GLN A 286 0.49 -5.04 23.93
N GLY A 287 1.43 -4.41 23.21
CA GLY A 287 1.13 -3.23 22.40
C GLY A 287 0.05 -3.46 21.35
N ASP A 288 0.07 -4.63 20.69
CA ASP A 288 -0.88 -4.98 19.64
C ASP A 288 -2.25 -5.35 20.19
N ILE A 289 -2.31 -6.05 21.33
CA ILE A 289 -3.57 -6.34 22.03
C ILE A 289 -4.22 -5.03 22.49
N ASP A 290 -3.47 -4.14 23.13
CA ASP A 290 -3.99 -2.86 23.64
C ASP A 290 -4.46 -1.96 22.48
N LEU A 291 -3.72 -1.92 21.37
CA LEU A 291 -4.15 -1.24 20.15
C LEU A 291 -5.42 -1.88 19.59
N GLY A 292 -5.46 -3.20 19.48
CA GLY A 292 -6.61 -3.95 19.00
C GLY A 292 -7.89 -3.62 19.77
N LYS A 293 -7.81 -3.59 21.10
CA LYS A 293 -8.93 -3.18 21.96
C LYS A 293 -9.37 -1.75 21.68
N GLU A 294 -8.42 -0.82 21.57
CA GLU A 294 -8.73 0.59 21.30
C GLU A 294 -9.43 0.76 19.94
N LEU A 295 -8.95 0.07 18.91
CA LEU A 295 -9.54 0.08 17.57
C LEU A 295 -10.98 -0.47 17.58
N LEU A 296 -11.23 -1.52 18.37
CA LEU A 296 -12.55 -2.14 18.49
C LEU A 296 -13.53 -1.38 19.38
N LYS A 297 -13.08 -0.50 20.29
CA LYS A 297 -13.98 0.39 21.04
C LYS A 297 -14.76 1.34 20.14
N ASN A 298 -14.14 1.81 19.05
CA ASN A 298 -14.72 2.77 18.13
C ASN A 298 -14.54 2.32 16.66
N PRO A 299 -15.20 1.23 16.23
CA PRO A 299 -14.96 0.63 14.93
C PRO A 299 -15.34 1.56 13.77
N HIS A 300 -16.34 2.42 13.95
CA HIS A 300 -16.72 3.43 12.95
C HIS A 300 -15.65 4.52 12.81
N LEU A 301 -15.04 4.94 13.91
CA LEU A 301 -13.99 5.96 13.91
C LEU A 301 -12.74 5.44 13.20
N TYR A 302 -12.37 4.17 13.39
CA TYR A 302 -11.15 3.60 12.82
C TYR A 302 -11.38 2.84 11.50
N SER A 303 -12.64 2.60 11.13
CA SER A 303 -13.03 1.74 10.00
C SER A 303 -12.44 0.33 10.09
N VAL A 304 -12.22 -0.17 11.32
CA VAL A 304 -11.68 -1.50 11.59
C VAL A 304 -12.82 -2.51 11.64
N SER A 305 -12.67 -3.59 10.89
CA SER A 305 -13.68 -4.64 10.73
C SER A 305 -13.40 -5.85 11.59
N ALA A 306 -12.12 -6.13 11.85
CA ALA A 306 -11.67 -7.22 12.70
C ALA A 306 -10.28 -6.91 13.23
N VAL A 307 -9.97 -7.50 14.39
CA VAL A 307 -8.62 -7.57 14.94
C VAL A 307 -8.24 -9.03 15.09
N LEU A 308 -7.13 -9.41 14.46
CA LEU A 308 -6.56 -10.74 14.48
C LEU A 308 -5.22 -10.69 15.22
N ILE A 309 -5.03 -11.56 16.21
CA ILE A 309 -3.80 -11.60 17.02
C ILE A 309 -3.13 -12.96 16.88
N HIS A 310 -1.90 -12.97 16.36
CA HIS A 310 -1.09 -14.18 16.23
C HIS A 310 -0.48 -14.56 17.59
N ASP A 311 -0.79 -15.75 18.09
CA ASP A 311 -0.25 -16.27 19.35
C ASP A 311 1.14 -16.91 19.14
N ILE A 312 2.18 -16.07 19.05
CA ILE A 312 3.57 -16.51 18.75
C ILE A 312 4.24 -17.17 19.96
N ILE A 313 4.01 -16.64 21.17
CA ILE A 313 4.76 -17.05 22.40
C ILE A 313 4.57 -18.54 22.76
N ARG A 314 3.46 -19.17 22.37
CA ARG A 314 3.23 -20.59 22.70
C ARG A 314 4.01 -21.59 21.86
N ASN A 315 4.50 -21.18 20.68
CA ASN A 315 5.17 -22.11 19.76
C ASN A 315 6.59 -22.49 20.22
N HIS A 316 7.19 -21.74 21.16
CA HIS A 316 8.55 -22.01 21.68
C HIS A 316 8.59 -22.75 23.02
N ALA A 317 7.45 -22.95 23.69
CA ALA A 317 7.40 -23.60 25.01
C ALA A 317 6.99 -25.07 24.91
N THR A 318 7.94 -25.95 24.63
CA THR A 318 7.76 -27.41 24.47
C THR A 318 7.45 -28.19 25.76
N GLY A 319 6.97 -27.58 26.86
CA GLY A 319 6.79 -28.36 28.09
C GLY A 319 5.96 -27.81 29.25
N LYS A 320 5.42 -26.58 29.19
CA LYS A 320 4.52 -26.10 30.25
C LYS A 320 3.32 -25.35 29.66
N LEU A 321 2.17 -26.03 29.68
CA LEU A 321 0.87 -25.37 29.55
C LEU A 321 0.75 -24.28 30.63
N ASN A 322 0.35 -23.07 30.23
CA ASN A 322 -0.55 -22.17 30.96
C ASN A 322 -0.12 -20.73 31.27
N GLN A 323 1.06 -20.23 30.90
CA GLN A 323 1.36 -18.84 31.29
C GLN A 323 0.70 -17.74 30.43
N HIS A 324 0.25 -18.03 29.21
CA HIS A 324 -0.44 -17.05 28.34
C HIS A 324 -1.93 -17.37 28.07
N SER A 325 -2.53 -18.29 28.84
CA SER A 325 -3.97 -18.62 28.75
C SER A 325 -4.89 -17.46 29.13
N TYR A 326 -4.41 -16.58 30.01
CA TYR A 326 -5.16 -15.39 30.42
C TYR A 326 -5.39 -14.42 29.24
N ARG A 327 -4.41 -14.28 28.33
CA ARG A 327 -4.53 -13.38 27.17
C ARG A 327 -5.53 -13.87 26.14
N GLY A 328 -5.70 -15.19 25.98
CA GLY A 328 -6.72 -15.74 25.10
C GLY A 328 -8.14 -15.40 25.57
N LYS A 329 -8.40 -15.49 26.89
CA LYS A 329 -9.69 -15.08 27.46
C LYS A 329 -9.94 -13.58 27.31
N GLU A 330 -8.92 -12.77 27.58
CA GLU A 330 -8.96 -11.31 27.44
C GLU A 330 -9.21 -10.86 25.98
N CYS A 331 -8.56 -11.51 25.00
CA CYS A 331 -8.78 -11.26 23.59
C CYS A 331 -10.22 -11.59 23.19
N ASN A 332 -10.72 -12.77 23.55
CA ASN A 332 -12.08 -13.20 23.23
C ASN A 332 -13.14 -12.26 23.83
N GLN A 333 -12.94 -11.82 25.08
CA GLN A 333 -13.83 -10.84 25.73
C GLN A 333 -13.84 -9.48 25.03
N SER A 334 -12.76 -9.13 24.35
CA SER A 334 -12.59 -7.87 23.64
C SER A 334 -12.98 -7.94 22.16
N GLY A 335 -13.50 -9.08 21.67
CA GLY A 335 -13.80 -9.29 20.24
C GLY A 335 -12.55 -9.46 19.36
N ILE A 336 -11.40 -9.74 19.97
CA ILE A 336 -10.15 -10.02 19.26
C ILE A 336 -10.08 -11.51 18.93
N HIS A 337 -9.80 -11.83 17.66
CA HIS A 337 -9.66 -13.21 17.21
C HIS A 337 -8.21 -13.66 17.26
N SER A 338 -7.87 -14.55 18.18
CA SER A 338 -6.53 -15.14 18.23
C SER A 338 -6.39 -16.30 17.24
N PHE A 339 -5.25 -16.38 16.55
CA PHE A 339 -4.91 -17.50 15.65
C PHE A 339 -3.48 -17.99 15.89
N ARG A 340 -3.16 -19.23 15.47
CA ARG A 340 -1.89 -19.92 15.82
C ARG A 340 -0.98 -20.20 14.64
N THR A 341 -1.55 -20.61 13.52
CA THR A 341 -0.82 -20.92 12.29
C THR A 341 -0.54 -19.63 11.53
N TYR A 342 0.67 -19.47 10.98
CA TYR A 342 0.90 -18.39 10.02
C TYR A 342 -0.18 -18.51 8.92
N ILE A 343 -0.79 -17.39 8.53
CA ILE A 343 -1.83 -17.38 7.48
C ILE A 343 -1.29 -18.01 6.16
N ALA A 344 0.03 -18.09 6.00
CA ALA A 344 0.72 -18.75 4.87
C ALA A 344 0.89 -20.28 5.01
N GLU A 345 0.77 -20.87 6.21
CA GLU A 345 0.96 -22.32 6.43
C GLU A 345 -0.34 -23.13 6.23
N ALA A 346 -1.45 -22.44 5.91
CA ALA A 346 -2.71 -23.07 5.52
C ALA A 346 -2.77 -23.45 4.03
N GLU A 347 -1.61 -23.64 3.36
CA GLU A 347 -1.59 -24.48 2.15
C GLU A 347 -1.71 -25.94 2.62
N PRO A 348 -2.71 -26.71 2.17
CA PRO A 348 -2.78 -28.11 2.51
C PRO A 348 -1.54 -28.80 1.92
N CYS A 349 -0.78 -29.45 2.81
CA CYS A 349 0.16 -30.53 2.50
C CYS A 349 -0.59 -31.62 1.72
N ALA A 350 -0.76 -31.39 0.42
CA ALA A 350 -1.31 -32.31 -0.56
C ALA A 350 -0.22 -32.62 -1.58
N ARG A 351 0.98 -32.96 -1.11
CA ARG A 351 2.01 -33.63 -1.90
C ARG A 351 2.78 -34.64 -1.03
N ASP A 352 2.76 -35.87 -1.53
CA ASP A 352 3.55 -37.04 -1.16
C ASP A 352 3.26 -37.80 0.15
N SER A 353 2.16 -38.53 0.12
CA SER A 353 2.07 -39.87 0.72
C SER A 353 2.69 -40.95 -0.20
N ARG A 354 3.94 -40.75 -0.63
CA ARG A 354 4.77 -41.80 -1.24
C ARG A 354 6.22 -41.66 -0.80
N GLY A 355 6.61 -42.47 0.17
CA GLY A 355 7.99 -42.90 0.37
C GLY A 355 8.79 -42.11 1.41
N CYS A 356 8.70 -42.53 2.67
CA CYS A 356 9.89 -42.57 3.52
C CYS A 356 9.75 -43.71 4.54
N GLY A 357 10.22 -44.88 4.16
CA GLY A 357 10.52 -45.95 5.11
C GLY A 357 11.86 -45.66 5.77
N ARG A 358 11.85 -45.49 7.10
CA ARG A 358 12.93 -45.83 8.05
C ARG A 358 12.59 -45.25 9.42
N CYS A 359 11.88 -46.03 10.24
CA CYS A 359 12.08 -46.01 11.68
C CYS A 359 12.74 -47.33 12.03
N GLY A 360 14.04 -47.26 12.31
CA GLY A 360 14.81 -48.36 12.88
C GLY A 360 14.93 -48.14 14.38
N LYS A 361 14.53 -49.19 15.10
CA LYS A 361 14.79 -49.55 16.51
C LYS A 361 14.36 -48.59 17.61
#